data_AF-A0A7J5W2K7-F1
#
_entry.id   AF-A0A7J5W2K7-F1
#
_cell.length_a   1.000
_cell.length_b   1.000
_cell.length_c   1.000
_cell.angle_alpha   90.00
_cell.angle_beta   90.00
_cell.angle_gamma   90.00
#
_symmetry.space_group_name_H-M   'P 1'
#
loop_
_entity.id
_entity.type
_entity.pdbx_description
1 polymer ?
#
loop_
_entity_poly.entity_id
_entity_poly.type
_entity_poly.pdbx_seq_one_letter_code
_entity_poly.pdbx_strand_id
1 'polypeptide(L)'
;MASPVTKPYSLFAGENNTDTYYHDIRIFSVKALNLLEENLGSLTDALIRFYHEDAEIASYSREELLLEALMTGVYWNRYGGYAQESSEALMDIMKQLSVLRKVPGQTGKSADEARGILGLQMMENPEHENSFLLPGIQGFEKLISWMEATGEFHREARQLTKWMHFLKDTGDGFAFICICLMRNVASQFSVISQEALGKYTRETEQFHKNVRRKYAKREDGISVNRNSTEYHLGMLGAYLINDANCRAFSDSEEKVLLVPGCMKGDAVNCKAVKTSCGEHCTLCAEKCQVNHLTKLGKSNGFEVMILKHSSDLSVWAPSPGKIKTGVVGVACPATLLAGGFELKHHNIPAQCVVLDHCGCHHWMDNPVSTSLNIKELLRRMEGDATGCCTARQININSEESIEVA
;
A
#
# COMPACT_ATOMS: atom_id res chain seq x y z
N MET A 1 21.46 19.94 20.29
CA MET A 1 20.90 18.58 20.34
C MET A 1 20.23 18.32 19.01
N ALA A 2 20.69 17.34 18.23
CA ALA A 2 20.03 17.01 16.97
C ALA A 2 18.65 16.42 17.29
N SER A 3 17.58 17.06 16.83
CA SER A 3 16.24 16.46 16.90
C SER A 3 16.30 15.09 16.22
N PRO A 4 15.91 13.98 16.90
CA PRO A 4 15.96 12.66 16.30
C PRO A 4 15.03 12.65 15.10
N VAL A 5 15.51 12.14 13.96
CA VAL A 5 14.73 12.02 12.71
C VAL A 5 13.39 11.38 13.04
N THR A 6 12.33 12.16 12.86
CA THR A 6 10.96 11.81 13.21
C THR A 6 10.42 10.83 12.19
N LYS A 7 9.91 9.69 12.66
CA LYS A 7 9.29 8.65 11.83
C LYS A 7 8.11 9.29 11.08
N PRO A 8 7.95 9.14 9.75
CA PRO A 8 6.84 9.78 9.01
C PRO A 8 5.47 9.40 9.58
N TYR A 9 5.32 8.21 10.14
CA TYR A 9 4.12 7.76 10.82
C TYR A 9 4.41 6.97 12.10
N SER A 10 3.42 6.92 12.98
CA SER A 10 3.37 6.06 14.16
C SER A 10 1.92 5.79 14.53
N LEU A 11 1.54 4.51 14.63
CA LEU A 11 0.18 4.08 14.99
C LEU A 11 -0.14 4.25 16.48
N PHE A 12 0.85 4.55 17.32
CA PHE A 12 0.64 4.79 18.74
C PHE A 12 -0.12 6.09 19.01
N ALA A 13 0.09 7.15 18.20
CA ALA A 13 -0.52 8.47 18.40
C ALA A 13 -0.47 9.03 19.85
N GLY A 14 0.55 8.67 20.63
CA GLY A 14 0.72 9.07 22.03
C GLY A 14 0.22 8.05 23.07
N GLU A 15 -0.38 6.95 22.62
CA GLU A 15 -0.86 5.83 23.44
C GLU A 15 0.21 4.76 23.67
N ASN A 16 -0.06 3.84 24.60
CA ASN A 16 0.84 2.71 24.93
C ASN A 16 0.70 1.50 23.99
N ASN A 17 -0.34 1.47 23.16
CA ASN A 17 -0.60 0.41 22.19
C ASN A 17 -1.27 1.00 20.94
N THR A 18 -1.55 0.15 19.95
CA THR A 18 -2.10 0.56 18.65
C THR A 18 -3.55 0.12 18.45
N ASP A 19 -4.27 -0.25 19.52
CA ASP A 19 -5.68 -0.68 19.45
C ASP A 19 -6.57 0.47 18.95
N THR A 20 -6.31 1.70 19.42
CA THR A 20 -7.03 2.91 18.97
C THR A 20 -6.93 3.12 17.46
N TYR A 21 -5.78 2.80 16.85
CA TYR A 21 -5.65 2.90 15.39
C TYR A 21 -6.64 1.97 14.66
N TYR A 22 -6.74 0.72 15.10
CA TYR A 22 -7.65 -0.26 14.47
C TYR A 22 -9.12 0.07 14.72
N HIS A 23 -9.44 0.75 15.82
CA HIS A 23 -10.77 1.33 16.04
C HIS A 23 -11.05 2.50 15.09
N ASP A 24 -10.13 3.47 15.02
CA ASP A 24 -10.30 4.68 14.21
C ASP A 24 -10.38 4.37 12.71
N ILE A 25 -9.54 3.47 12.20
CA ILE A 25 -9.58 3.10 10.77
C ILE A 25 -10.89 2.39 10.40
N ARG A 26 -11.49 1.64 11.33
CA ARG A 26 -12.80 1.00 11.13
C ARG A 26 -13.93 2.03 11.05
N ILE A 27 -13.90 3.06 11.89
CA ILE A 27 -14.90 4.15 11.82
C ILE A 27 -14.69 4.95 10.55
N PHE A 28 -13.43 5.29 10.25
CA PHE A 28 -13.09 6.08 9.08
C PHE A 28 -13.44 5.38 7.78
N SER A 29 -13.29 4.05 7.68
CA SER A 29 -13.60 3.31 6.45
C SER A 29 -15.07 3.44 6.04
N VAL A 30 -16.01 3.49 6.98
CA VAL A 30 -17.43 3.75 6.70
C VAL A 30 -17.61 5.14 6.10
N LYS A 31 -17.06 6.18 6.74
CA LYS A 31 -17.10 7.57 6.24
C LYS A 31 -16.47 7.69 4.84
N ALA A 32 -15.33 7.03 4.63
CA ALA A 32 -14.65 7.02 3.34
C ALA A 32 -15.47 6.31 2.27
N LEU A 33 -16.02 5.11 2.55
CA LEU A 33 -16.83 4.37 1.58
C LEU A 33 -18.11 5.11 1.19
N ASN A 34 -18.78 5.81 2.11
CA ASN A 34 -19.93 6.66 1.77
C ASN A 34 -19.51 7.75 0.76
N LEU A 35 -18.41 8.47 1.02
CA LEU A 35 -17.86 9.46 0.09
C LEU A 35 -17.56 8.83 -1.29
N LEU A 36 -16.94 7.66 -1.32
CA LEU A 36 -16.59 6.98 -2.57
C LEU A 36 -17.83 6.51 -3.33
N GLU A 37 -18.81 5.91 -2.66
CA GLU A 37 -20.04 5.43 -3.29
C GLU A 37 -20.87 6.58 -3.87
N GLU A 38 -21.06 7.65 -3.09
CA GLU A 38 -21.83 8.83 -3.52
C GLU A 38 -21.27 9.47 -4.78
N ASN A 39 -19.94 9.47 -4.94
CA ASN A 39 -19.28 10.22 -6.01
C ASN A 39 -18.71 9.35 -7.13
N LEU A 40 -18.34 8.10 -6.86
CA LEU A 40 -17.68 7.18 -7.79
C LEU A 40 -18.45 5.88 -8.01
N GLY A 41 -19.59 5.68 -7.33
CA GLY A 41 -20.37 4.45 -7.41
C GLY A 41 -20.86 4.15 -8.83
N SER A 42 -21.46 5.14 -9.50
CA SER A 42 -21.96 4.97 -10.89
C SER A 42 -20.83 4.73 -11.90
N LEU A 43 -19.67 5.37 -11.68
CA LEU A 43 -18.48 5.16 -12.48
C LEU A 43 -17.93 3.74 -12.30
N THR A 44 -17.91 3.26 -11.07
CA THR A 44 -17.51 1.89 -10.73
C THR A 44 -18.46 0.86 -11.34
N ASP A 45 -19.77 1.13 -11.34
CA ASP A 45 -20.76 0.28 -12.02
C ASP A 45 -20.51 0.20 -13.53
N ALA A 46 -20.11 1.31 -14.15
CA ALA A 46 -19.77 1.33 -15.57
C ALA A 46 -18.54 0.47 -15.87
N LEU A 47 -17.50 0.54 -15.04
CA LEU A 47 -16.32 -0.32 -15.13
C LEU A 47 -16.69 -1.81 -14.98
N ILE A 48 -17.49 -2.15 -13.95
CA ILE A 48 -17.92 -3.53 -13.70
C ILE A 48 -18.68 -4.08 -14.91
N ARG A 49 -19.59 -3.28 -15.50
CA ARG A 49 -20.32 -3.68 -16.71
C ARG A 49 -19.39 -3.87 -17.92
N PHE A 50 -18.40 -3.00 -18.08
CA PHE A 50 -17.43 -3.10 -19.16
C PHE A 50 -16.65 -4.42 -19.10
N TYR A 51 -16.25 -4.85 -17.91
CA TYR A 51 -15.49 -6.08 -17.67
C TYR A 51 -16.36 -7.29 -17.24
N HIS A 52 -17.66 -7.31 -17.54
CA HIS A 52 -18.58 -8.33 -17.00
C HIS A 52 -18.21 -9.79 -17.35
N GLU A 53 -17.49 -10.03 -18.44
CA GLU A 53 -16.99 -11.36 -18.85
C GLU A 53 -15.54 -11.63 -18.40
N ASP A 54 -14.86 -10.63 -17.82
CA ASP A 54 -13.46 -10.75 -17.41
C ASP A 54 -13.38 -11.38 -16.01
N ALA A 55 -12.84 -12.60 -15.96
CA ALA A 55 -12.71 -13.36 -14.73
C ALA A 55 -11.74 -12.73 -13.71
N GLU A 56 -10.72 -11.98 -14.17
CA GLU A 56 -9.81 -11.27 -13.27
C GLU A 56 -10.58 -10.15 -12.57
N ILE A 57 -11.36 -9.36 -13.32
CA ILE A 57 -12.10 -8.23 -12.74
C ILE A 57 -13.26 -8.70 -11.87
N ALA A 58 -13.93 -9.78 -12.24
CA ALA A 58 -14.98 -10.39 -11.43
C ALA A 58 -14.50 -10.84 -10.05
N SER A 59 -13.19 -11.02 -9.84
CA SER A 59 -12.62 -11.34 -8.53
C SER A 59 -12.51 -10.14 -7.58
N TYR A 60 -12.59 -8.90 -8.08
CA TYR A 60 -12.48 -7.69 -7.28
C TYR A 60 -13.80 -7.35 -6.60
N SER A 61 -13.74 -6.96 -5.32
CA SER A 61 -14.90 -6.38 -4.66
C SER A 61 -15.17 -4.97 -5.19
N ARG A 62 -16.42 -4.51 -5.00
CA ARG A 62 -16.79 -3.14 -5.34
C ARG A 62 -15.92 -2.11 -4.61
N GLU A 63 -15.66 -2.36 -3.33
CA GLU A 63 -14.85 -1.51 -2.47
C GLU A 63 -13.39 -1.45 -2.94
N GLU A 64 -12.84 -2.57 -3.43
CA GLU A 64 -11.50 -2.59 -4.05
C GLU A 64 -11.47 -1.70 -5.32
N LEU A 65 -12.50 -1.74 -6.17
CA LEU A 65 -12.58 -0.89 -7.36
C LEU A 65 -12.76 0.59 -7.01
N LEU A 66 -13.59 0.91 -6.01
CA LEU A 66 -13.73 2.27 -5.49
C LEU A 66 -12.40 2.81 -4.95
N LEU A 67 -11.63 1.96 -4.25
CA LEU A 67 -10.29 2.28 -3.76
C LEU A 67 -9.33 2.58 -4.92
N GLU A 68 -9.37 1.81 -6.02
CA GLU A 68 -8.54 2.08 -7.20
C GLU A 68 -8.89 3.41 -7.89
N ALA A 69 -10.18 3.76 -7.96
CA ALA A 69 -10.62 5.05 -8.48
C ALA A 69 -10.14 6.21 -7.59
N LEU A 70 -10.23 6.05 -6.26
CA LEU A 70 -9.65 7.00 -5.30
C LEU A 70 -8.13 7.13 -5.48
N MET A 71 -7.43 6.00 -5.59
CA MET A 71 -5.98 5.93 -5.79
C MET A 71 -5.56 6.68 -7.05
N THR A 72 -6.32 6.53 -8.15
CA THR A 72 -6.10 7.28 -9.39
C THR A 72 -6.15 8.80 -9.13
N GLY A 73 -7.17 9.27 -8.41
CA GLY A 73 -7.28 10.68 -8.04
C GLY A 73 -6.16 11.17 -7.12
N VAL A 74 -5.77 10.37 -6.12
CA VAL A 74 -4.68 10.70 -5.18
C VAL A 74 -3.36 10.84 -5.93
N TYR A 75 -3.02 9.88 -6.79
CA TYR A 75 -1.79 9.95 -7.58
C TYR A 75 -1.83 11.01 -8.66
N TRP A 76 -2.98 11.32 -9.24
CA TRP A 76 -3.09 12.45 -10.15
C TRP A 76 -2.82 13.76 -9.43
N ASN A 77 -3.44 13.97 -8.26
CA ASN A 77 -3.26 15.20 -7.50
C ASN A 77 -1.84 15.33 -6.94
N ARG A 78 -1.18 14.20 -6.60
CA ARG A 78 0.19 14.20 -6.09
C ARG A 78 1.26 14.30 -7.18
N TYR A 79 1.09 13.54 -8.25
CA TYR A 79 2.14 13.29 -9.24
C TYR A 79 1.82 13.83 -10.64
N GLY A 80 0.62 14.37 -10.86
CA GLY A 80 0.21 14.86 -12.18
C GLY A 80 1.15 15.95 -12.72
N GLY A 81 1.51 16.95 -11.91
CA GLY A 81 2.41 18.00 -12.34
C GLY A 81 3.81 17.49 -12.69
N TYR A 82 4.35 16.57 -11.89
CA TYR A 82 5.61 15.89 -12.17
C TYR A 82 5.56 15.05 -13.46
N ALA A 83 4.47 14.31 -13.68
CA ALA A 83 4.26 13.56 -14.90
C ALA A 83 4.17 14.49 -16.11
N GLN A 84 3.52 15.65 -15.98
CA GLN A 84 3.38 16.61 -17.06
C GLN A 84 4.73 17.19 -17.52
N GLU A 85 5.63 17.50 -16.60
CA GLU A 85 6.93 18.11 -16.94
C GLU A 85 8.00 17.07 -17.32
N SER A 86 7.78 15.80 -17.00
CA SER A 86 8.71 14.73 -17.36
C SER A 86 8.67 14.47 -18.87
N SER A 87 9.83 14.55 -19.52
CA SER A 87 9.95 14.22 -20.94
C SER A 87 9.86 12.70 -21.18
N GLU A 88 9.35 12.31 -22.34
CA GLU A 88 9.27 10.89 -22.75
C GLU A 88 10.64 10.21 -22.70
N ALA A 89 11.68 10.90 -23.20
CA ALA A 89 13.05 10.40 -23.17
C ALA A 89 13.55 10.14 -21.73
N LEU A 90 13.22 11.02 -20.78
CA LEU A 90 13.59 10.80 -19.37
C LEU A 90 12.85 9.60 -18.79
N MET A 91 11.54 9.48 -19.07
CA MET A 91 10.73 8.35 -18.61
C MET A 91 11.26 7.02 -19.17
N ASP A 92 11.62 6.96 -20.45
CA ASP A 92 12.18 5.76 -21.09
C ASP A 92 13.52 5.35 -20.47
N ILE A 93 14.42 6.31 -20.22
CA ILE A 93 15.69 6.06 -19.51
C ILE A 93 15.39 5.49 -18.12
N MET A 94 14.47 6.10 -17.38
CA MET A 94 14.12 5.68 -16.02
C MET A 94 13.50 4.27 -15.99
N LYS A 95 12.68 3.92 -16.98
CA LYS A 95 12.13 2.57 -17.18
C LYS A 95 13.24 1.55 -17.44
N GLN A 96 14.22 1.87 -18.30
CA GLN A 96 15.35 0.97 -18.55
C GLN A 96 16.20 0.77 -17.29
N LEU A 97 16.48 1.85 -16.55
CA LEU A 97 17.24 1.76 -15.30
C LEU A 97 16.49 0.94 -14.22
N SER A 98 15.16 1.00 -14.18
CA SER A 98 14.35 0.21 -13.24
C SER A 98 14.43 -1.29 -13.52
N VAL A 99 14.67 -1.68 -14.77
CA VAL A 99 14.94 -3.07 -15.15
C VAL A 99 16.39 -3.45 -14.81
N LEU A 100 17.35 -2.59 -15.16
CA LEU A 100 18.78 -2.86 -14.99
C LEU A 100 19.21 -3.02 -13.53
N ARG A 101 18.52 -2.38 -12.56
CA ARG A 101 18.82 -2.55 -11.13
C ARG A 101 18.69 -4.00 -10.64
N LYS A 102 17.87 -4.82 -11.33
CA LYS A 102 17.70 -6.25 -11.00
C LYS A 102 18.93 -7.09 -11.40
N VAL A 103 19.85 -6.53 -12.20
CA VAL A 103 21.09 -7.20 -12.62
C VAL A 103 22.10 -7.17 -11.47
N PRO A 104 22.60 -8.34 -11.01
CA PRO A 104 23.59 -8.39 -9.95
C PRO A 104 24.90 -7.68 -10.31
N GLY A 105 25.61 -7.16 -9.30
CA GLY A 105 26.95 -6.59 -9.47
C GLY A 105 26.96 -5.09 -9.75
N GLN A 106 27.97 -4.62 -10.48
CA GLN A 106 28.22 -3.19 -10.67
C GLN A 106 27.14 -2.52 -11.53
N THR A 107 26.59 -3.23 -12.52
CA THR A 107 25.53 -2.71 -13.40
C THR A 107 24.29 -2.29 -12.62
N GLY A 108 23.80 -3.13 -11.70
CA GLY A 108 22.66 -2.79 -10.86
C GLY A 108 22.94 -1.62 -9.93
N LYS A 109 24.13 -1.57 -9.32
CA LYS A 109 24.54 -0.46 -8.44
C LYS A 109 24.59 0.88 -9.17
N SER A 110 25.20 0.91 -10.36
CA SER A 110 25.26 2.14 -11.16
C SER A 110 23.88 2.56 -11.67
N ALA A 111 22.98 1.61 -11.94
CA ALA A 111 21.60 1.92 -12.27
C ALA A 111 20.84 2.55 -11.08
N ASP A 112 21.03 2.03 -9.85
CA ASP A 112 20.46 2.63 -8.63
C ASP A 112 21.00 4.05 -8.38
N GLU A 113 22.31 4.27 -8.52
CA GLU A 113 22.92 5.62 -8.39
C GLU A 113 22.34 6.62 -9.40
N ALA A 114 22.24 6.23 -10.67
CA ALA A 114 21.68 7.07 -11.72
C ALA A 114 20.20 7.41 -11.44
N ARG A 115 19.41 6.40 -11.01
CA ARG A 115 18.00 6.60 -10.62
C ARG A 115 17.87 7.52 -9.43
N GLY A 116 18.74 7.40 -8.44
CA GLY A 116 18.71 8.28 -7.28
C GLY A 116 18.87 9.77 -7.66
N ILE A 117 19.76 10.06 -8.61
CA ILE A 117 19.94 11.41 -9.17
C ILE A 117 18.69 11.84 -9.95
N LEU A 118 18.23 11.02 -10.89
CA LEU A 118 17.13 11.38 -11.79
C LEU A 118 15.76 11.44 -11.09
N GLY A 119 15.55 10.62 -10.06
CA GLY A 119 14.27 10.49 -9.35
C GLY A 119 13.83 11.78 -8.67
N LEU A 120 14.40 12.11 -7.51
CA LEU A 120 13.94 13.29 -6.77
C LEU A 120 14.33 14.62 -7.42
N GLN A 121 15.42 14.68 -8.20
CA GLN A 121 15.90 15.95 -8.77
C GLN A 121 15.20 16.31 -10.08
N MET A 122 14.80 15.32 -10.89
CA MET A 122 14.20 15.57 -12.20
C MET A 122 12.76 15.09 -12.27
N MET A 123 12.49 13.85 -11.84
CA MET A 123 11.14 13.28 -11.89
C MET A 123 10.20 13.85 -10.81
N GLU A 124 10.70 14.31 -9.65
CA GLU A 124 9.89 14.91 -8.57
C GLU A 124 10.41 16.32 -8.16
N ASN A 125 10.80 17.12 -9.16
CA ASN A 125 11.25 18.51 -8.95
C ASN A 125 10.12 19.38 -8.37
N PRO A 126 10.24 19.95 -7.16
CA PRO A 126 9.20 20.74 -6.50
C PRO A 126 8.57 21.85 -7.34
N GLU A 127 9.32 22.44 -8.28
CA GLU A 127 8.81 23.48 -9.19
C GLU A 127 7.65 22.99 -10.06
N HIS A 128 7.61 21.69 -10.34
CA HIS A 128 6.62 21.05 -11.19
C HIS A 128 5.39 20.55 -10.40
N GLU A 129 5.38 20.63 -9.07
CA GLU A 129 4.31 20.07 -8.23
C GLU A 129 2.92 20.61 -8.61
N ASN A 130 2.87 21.89 -8.97
CA ASN A 130 1.64 22.58 -9.36
C ASN A 130 1.39 22.62 -10.87
N SER A 131 2.22 21.96 -11.68
CA SER A 131 1.99 21.88 -13.13
C SER A 131 0.67 21.17 -13.43
N PHE A 132 -0.01 21.64 -14.46
CA PHE A 132 -1.34 21.13 -14.81
C PHE A 132 -1.25 20.00 -15.82
N LEU A 133 -1.48 18.77 -15.36
CA LEU A 133 -1.74 17.62 -16.21
C LEU A 133 -3.22 17.62 -16.61
N LEU A 134 -3.49 17.83 -17.90
CA LEU A 134 -4.83 17.87 -18.46
C LEU A 134 -5.55 16.52 -18.24
N PRO A 135 -6.71 16.50 -17.54
CA PRO A 135 -7.54 15.30 -17.44
C PRO A 135 -7.94 14.77 -18.82
N GLY A 136 -7.99 13.46 -18.98
CA GLY A 136 -8.27 12.79 -20.25
C GLY A 136 -7.30 11.64 -20.51
N ILE A 137 -7.50 10.95 -21.63
CA ILE A 137 -6.73 9.74 -21.96
C ILE A 137 -5.23 10.01 -22.01
N GLN A 138 -4.80 11.03 -22.77
CA GLN A 138 -3.37 11.36 -22.91
C GLN A 138 -2.72 11.72 -21.57
N GLY A 139 -3.40 12.51 -20.74
CA GLY A 139 -2.90 12.84 -19.41
C GLY A 139 -2.78 11.60 -18.53
N PHE A 140 -3.74 10.69 -18.63
CA PHE A 140 -3.74 9.47 -17.84
C PHE A 140 -2.63 8.51 -18.29
N GLU A 141 -2.35 8.44 -19.60
CA GLU A 141 -1.24 7.63 -20.15
C GLU A 141 0.10 8.16 -19.68
N LYS A 142 0.22 9.49 -19.62
CA LYS A 142 1.42 10.17 -19.13
C LYS A 142 1.63 9.91 -17.64
N LEU A 143 0.58 9.95 -16.82
CA LEU A 143 0.65 9.61 -15.40
C LEU A 143 1.09 8.16 -15.19
N ILE A 144 0.47 7.21 -15.89
CA ILE A 144 0.83 5.78 -15.81
C ILE A 144 2.29 5.58 -16.24
N SER A 145 2.70 6.20 -17.36
CA SER A 145 4.08 6.10 -17.86
C SER A 145 5.10 6.67 -16.87
N TRP A 146 4.77 7.78 -16.21
CA TRP A 146 5.60 8.35 -15.15
C TRP A 146 5.70 7.40 -13.96
N MET A 147 4.58 6.83 -13.50
CA MET A 147 4.52 5.86 -12.39
C MET A 147 5.35 4.60 -12.66
N GLU A 148 5.28 4.06 -13.87
CA GLU A 148 6.12 2.93 -14.30
C GLU A 148 7.61 3.31 -14.35
N ALA A 149 7.93 4.50 -14.86
CA ALA A 149 9.28 5.00 -14.95
C ALA A 149 9.93 5.18 -13.57
N THR A 150 9.15 5.57 -12.55
CA THR A 150 9.68 5.64 -11.19
C THR A 150 10.11 4.28 -10.68
N GLY A 151 9.61 3.15 -11.20
CA GLY A 151 9.91 1.80 -10.70
C GLY A 151 9.30 1.46 -9.34
N GLU A 152 8.74 2.43 -8.63
CA GLU A 152 8.19 2.28 -7.27
C GLU A 152 6.69 1.98 -7.27
N PHE A 153 5.98 2.35 -8.34
CA PHE A 153 4.50 2.24 -8.44
C PHE A 153 4.03 1.21 -9.46
N HIS A 154 4.85 0.22 -9.83
CA HIS A 154 4.54 -0.73 -10.91
C HIS A 154 3.23 -1.53 -10.67
N ARG A 155 2.85 -1.78 -9.41
CA ARG A 155 1.63 -2.52 -9.06
C ARG A 155 0.42 -1.63 -9.14
N GLU A 156 0.55 -0.41 -8.62
CA GLU A 156 -0.48 0.62 -8.72
C GLU A 156 -0.74 1.02 -10.18
N ALA A 157 0.32 1.17 -10.99
CA ALA A 157 0.22 1.48 -12.43
C ALA A 157 -0.53 0.38 -13.20
N ARG A 158 -0.38 -0.90 -12.82
CA ARG A 158 -1.16 -2.01 -13.38
C ARG A 158 -2.65 -1.83 -13.12
N GLN A 159 -3.03 -1.48 -11.87
CA GLN A 159 -4.43 -1.20 -11.55
C GLN A 159 -4.96 -0.01 -12.38
N LEU A 160 -4.19 1.07 -12.51
CA LEU A 160 -4.58 2.23 -13.33
C LEU A 160 -4.72 1.88 -14.83
N THR A 161 -3.93 0.93 -15.34
CA THR A 161 -4.00 0.49 -16.75
C THR A 161 -5.34 -0.18 -17.07
N LYS A 162 -5.92 -0.92 -16.13
CA LYS A 162 -7.28 -1.48 -16.26
C LYS A 162 -8.32 -0.37 -16.44
N TRP A 163 -8.23 0.70 -15.64
CA TRP A 163 -9.09 1.87 -15.76
C TRP A 163 -8.86 2.61 -17.08
N MET A 164 -7.60 2.76 -17.50
CA MET A 164 -7.25 3.35 -18.78
C MET A 164 -7.94 2.65 -19.95
N HIS A 165 -7.90 1.32 -19.99
CA HIS A 165 -8.52 0.54 -21.06
C HIS A 165 -10.04 0.80 -21.15
N PHE A 166 -10.72 0.79 -20.01
CA PHE A 166 -12.14 1.16 -19.92
C PHE A 166 -12.40 2.59 -20.42
N LEU A 167 -11.62 3.56 -19.95
CA LEU A 167 -11.83 4.97 -20.31
C LEU A 167 -11.57 5.22 -21.80
N LYS A 168 -10.60 4.54 -22.41
CA LYS A 168 -10.32 4.63 -23.86
C LYS A 168 -11.52 4.21 -24.70
N ASP A 169 -12.24 3.17 -24.28
CA ASP A 169 -13.43 2.68 -24.99
C ASP A 169 -14.61 3.67 -24.90
N THR A 170 -14.74 4.35 -23.76
CA THR A 170 -15.83 5.32 -23.52
C THR A 170 -15.65 6.69 -24.20
N GLY A 171 -14.44 7.02 -24.66
CA GLY A 171 -14.10 8.26 -25.35
C GLY A 171 -13.64 9.42 -24.45
N ASP A 172 -12.94 10.38 -25.07
CA ASP A 172 -12.19 11.43 -24.36
C ASP A 172 -13.03 12.32 -23.44
N GLY A 173 -14.24 12.69 -23.86
CA GLY A 173 -15.14 13.54 -23.04
C GLY A 173 -15.56 12.87 -21.74
N PHE A 174 -15.90 11.57 -21.81
CA PHE A 174 -16.24 10.79 -20.63
C PHE A 174 -15.01 10.57 -19.74
N ALA A 175 -13.86 10.26 -20.35
CA ALA A 175 -12.59 10.12 -19.64
C ALA A 175 -12.21 11.39 -18.87
N PHE A 176 -12.34 12.56 -19.49
CA PHE A 176 -12.10 13.86 -18.86
C PHE A 176 -12.97 14.03 -17.61
N ILE A 177 -14.28 13.77 -17.72
CA ILE A 177 -15.23 13.90 -16.60
C ILE A 177 -14.86 12.93 -15.47
N CYS A 178 -14.60 11.67 -15.79
CA CYS A 178 -14.26 10.64 -14.80
C CYS A 178 -13.00 10.99 -14.03
N ILE A 179 -11.94 11.42 -14.72
CA ILE A 179 -10.68 11.81 -14.08
C ILE A 179 -10.88 13.05 -13.21
N CYS A 180 -11.66 14.04 -13.66
CA CYS A 180 -12.01 15.19 -12.83
C CYS A 180 -12.74 14.77 -11.54
N LEU A 181 -13.66 13.80 -11.65
CA LEU A 181 -14.41 13.28 -10.52
C LEU A 181 -13.50 12.55 -9.52
N MET A 182 -12.65 11.64 -10.01
CA MET A 182 -11.65 10.94 -9.18
C MET A 182 -10.74 11.93 -8.44
N ARG A 183 -10.26 12.97 -9.12
CA ARG A 183 -9.42 14.02 -8.52
C ARG A 183 -10.14 14.82 -7.44
N ASN A 184 -11.39 15.19 -7.68
CA ASN A 184 -12.19 15.93 -6.70
C ASN A 184 -12.42 15.08 -5.45
N VAL A 185 -12.81 13.81 -5.61
CA VAL A 185 -13.00 12.87 -4.51
C VAL A 185 -11.71 12.65 -3.73
N ALA A 186 -10.57 12.56 -4.41
CA ALA A 186 -9.27 12.47 -3.73
C ALA A 186 -8.94 13.72 -2.89
N SER A 187 -9.31 14.92 -3.35
CA SER A 187 -9.17 16.15 -2.56
C SER A 187 -10.05 16.11 -1.31
N GLN A 188 -11.32 15.68 -1.44
CA GLN A 188 -12.22 15.53 -0.30
C GLN A 188 -11.71 14.46 0.69
N PHE A 189 -11.25 13.32 0.17
CA PHE A 189 -10.61 12.26 0.94
C PHE A 189 -9.41 12.78 1.74
N SER A 190 -8.56 13.61 1.13
CA SER A 190 -7.42 14.22 1.81
C SER A 190 -7.84 15.02 3.05
N VAL A 191 -8.95 15.76 2.98
CA VAL A 191 -9.46 16.55 4.11
C VAL A 191 -10.01 15.63 5.20
N ILE A 192 -10.92 14.71 4.86
CA ILE A 192 -11.58 13.86 5.86
C ILE A 192 -10.61 12.85 6.49
N SER A 193 -9.61 12.38 5.74
CA SER A 193 -8.59 11.47 6.25
C SER A 193 -7.61 12.19 7.17
N GLN A 194 -7.26 13.44 6.87
CA GLN A 194 -6.41 14.24 7.76
C GLN A 194 -7.09 14.51 9.10
N GLU A 195 -8.40 14.77 9.09
CA GLU A 195 -9.19 14.93 10.32
C GLU A 195 -9.18 13.65 11.18
N ALA A 196 -9.45 12.49 10.56
CA ALA A 196 -9.61 11.23 11.29
C ALA A 196 -8.27 10.55 11.64
N LEU A 197 -7.32 10.52 10.70
CA LEU A 197 -6.10 9.72 10.76
C LEU A 197 -4.83 10.57 10.89
N GLY A 198 -4.91 11.89 10.74
CA GLY A 198 -3.74 12.79 10.73
C GLY A 198 -2.90 12.73 12.01
N LYS A 199 -3.47 12.26 13.13
CA LYS A 199 -2.70 12.00 14.37
C LYS A 199 -1.63 10.91 14.22
N TYR A 200 -1.78 10.01 13.25
CA TYR A 200 -0.82 8.93 12.97
C TYR A 200 0.31 9.36 12.01
N THR A 201 0.15 10.49 11.31
CA THR A 201 1.07 10.98 10.25
C THR A 201 1.59 12.40 10.53
N ARG A 202 1.48 12.90 11.77
CA ARG A 202 1.87 14.28 12.18
C ARG A 202 3.27 14.69 11.76
N GLU A 203 4.19 13.73 11.72
CA GLU A 203 5.61 13.97 11.47
C GLU A 203 5.98 13.86 9.98
N THR A 204 5.05 13.48 9.09
CA THR A 204 5.32 13.25 7.66
C THR A 204 5.94 14.47 6.99
N GLU A 205 5.37 15.66 7.18
CA GLU A 205 5.87 16.90 6.57
C GLU A 205 7.28 17.28 7.05
N GLN A 206 7.54 17.09 8.35
CA GLN A 206 8.86 17.35 8.91
C GLN A 206 9.90 16.32 8.41
N PHE A 207 9.46 15.07 8.25
CA PHE A 207 10.27 13.99 7.67
C PHE A 207 10.66 14.31 6.21
N HIS A 208 9.73 14.75 5.36
CA HIS A 208 9.98 15.10 3.96
C HIS A 208 11.05 16.18 3.79
N LYS A 209 10.98 17.24 4.61
CA LYS A 209 11.99 18.31 4.60
C LYS A 209 13.39 17.77 4.86
N ASN A 210 13.52 16.74 5.71
CA ASN A 210 14.79 16.08 5.98
C ASN A 210 15.20 15.14 4.83
N VAL A 211 14.27 14.36 4.29
CA VAL A 211 14.52 13.46 3.15
C VAL A 211 15.04 14.21 1.94
N ARG A 212 14.37 15.28 1.51
CA ARG A 212 14.79 16.07 0.36
C ARG A 212 16.15 16.76 0.55
N ARG A 213 16.57 17.02 1.80
CA ARG A 213 17.89 17.61 2.08
C ARG A 213 19.00 16.57 2.13
N LYS A 214 18.74 15.44 2.77
CA LYS A 214 19.77 14.46 3.13
C LYS A 214 19.86 13.28 2.18
N TYR A 215 18.72 12.89 1.60
CA TYR A 215 18.55 11.67 0.82
C TYR A 215 18.10 11.96 -0.62
N ALA A 216 18.35 13.18 -1.11
CA ALA A 216 17.94 13.64 -2.45
C ALA A 216 18.45 12.78 -3.63
N LYS A 217 19.45 11.93 -3.38
CA LYS A 217 20.08 11.05 -4.37
C LYS A 217 19.82 9.57 -4.11
N ARG A 218 18.86 9.24 -3.25
CA ARG A 218 18.47 7.85 -3.00
C ARG A 218 17.55 7.34 -4.11
N GLU A 219 17.79 6.11 -4.53
CA GLU A 219 17.09 5.43 -5.61
C GLU A 219 15.60 5.22 -5.32
N ASP A 220 15.25 5.08 -4.03
CA ASP A 220 13.90 4.94 -3.52
C ASP A 220 13.32 6.28 -3.02
N GLY A 221 13.97 7.40 -3.36
CA GLY A 221 13.64 8.74 -2.89
C GLY A 221 12.16 9.12 -3.07
N ILE A 222 11.57 8.75 -4.20
CA ILE A 222 10.15 8.99 -4.50
C ILE A 222 9.26 8.18 -3.54
N SER A 223 9.60 6.91 -3.28
CA SER A 223 8.83 6.05 -2.37
C SER A 223 8.88 6.51 -0.92
N VAL A 224 9.98 7.13 -0.49
CA VAL A 224 10.12 7.63 0.89
C VAL A 224 9.56 9.04 1.07
N ASN A 225 9.24 9.74 -0.02
CA ASN A 225 8.70 11.09 -0.02
C ASN A 225 7.16 11.13 -0.18
N ARG A 226 6.47 10.09 0.28
CA ARG A 226 5.00 9.97 0.25
C ARG A 226 4.30 10.83 1.30
N ASN A 227 3.29 11.59 0.91
CA ASN A 227 2.57 12.49 1.83
C ASN A 227 1.57 11.78 2.75
N SER A 228 1.01 12.51 3.72
CA SER A 228 0.05 11.96 4.68
C SER A 228 -1.16 11.33 3.99
N THR A 229 -1.65 11.92 2.90
CA THR A 229 -2.77 11.40 2.12
C THR A 229 -2.48 10.02 1.54
N GLU A 230 -1.26 9.79 1.05
CA GLU A 230 -0.83 8.48 0.56
C GLU A 230 -0.68 7.45 1.70
N TYR A 231 -0.23 7.85 2.89
CA TYR A 231 -0.26 6.97 4.06
C TYR A 231 -1.69 6.61 4.44
N HIS A 232 -2.62 7.57 4.45
CA HIS A 232 -4.02 7.33 4.75
C HIS A 232 -4.70 6.44 3.69
N LEU A 233 -4.34 6.62 2.41
CA LEU A 233 -4.77 5.73 1.33
C LEU A 233 -4.29 4.30 1.59
N GLY A 234 -3.03 4.11 1.97
CA GLY A 234 -2.49 2.80 2.34
C GLY A 234 -3.17 2.17 3.55
N MET A 235 -3.51 2.98 4.57
CA MET A 235 -4.26 2.53 5.75
C MET A 235 -5.69 2.10 5.40
N LEU A 236 -6.42 2.90 4.61
CA LEU A 236 -7.76 2.55 4.14
C LEU A 236 -7.71 1.30 3.25
N GLY A 237 -6.75 1.25 2.33
CA GLY A 237 -6.61 0.13 1.41
C GLY A 237 -6.33 -1.19 2.12
N ALA A 238 -5.46 -1.18 3.14
CA ALA A 238 -5.22 -2.36 3.98
C ALA A 238 -6.50 -2.84 4.67
N TYR A 239 -7.31 -1.91 5.19
CA TYR A 239 -8.59 -2.25 5.81
C TYR A 239 -9.60 -2.84 4.81
N LEU A 240 -9.76 -2.22 3.63
CA LEU A 240 -10.72 -2.69 2.62
C LEU A 240 -10.30 -4.03 2.00
N ILE A 241 -9.01 -4.25 1.77
CA ILE A 241 -8.50 -5.55 1.31
C ILE A 241 -8.82 -6.64 2.33
N ASN A 242 -8.65 -6.36 3.63
CA ASN A 242 -8.99 -7.32 4.68
C ASN A 242 -10.46 -7.69 4.68
N ASP A 243 -11.34 -6.69 4.53
CA ASP A 243 -12.80 -6.88 4.47
C ASP A 243 -13.21 -7.68 3.23
N ALA A 244 -12.68 -7.32 2.06
CA ALA A 244 -12.98 -8.02 0.81
C ALA A 244 -12.51 -9.49 0.81
N ASN A 245 -11.40 -9.78 1.48
CA ASN A 245 -10.76 -11.10 1.44
C ASN A 245 -11.00 -11.95 2.72
N CYS A 246 -11.82 -11.51 3.68
CA CYS A 246 -12.06 -12.24 4.95
C CYS A 246 -12.40 -13.70 4.69
N ARG A 247 -13.46 -13.96 3.91
CA ARG A 247 -13.95 -15.32 3.65
C ARG A 247 -12.91 -16.19 2.94
N ALA A 248 -12.37 -15.69 1.83
CA ALA A 248 -11.42 -16.43 1.02
C ALA A 248 -10.15 -16.81 1.82
N PHE A 249 -9.73 -15.95 2.75
CA PHE A 249 -8.62 -16.21 3.66
C PHE A 249 -9.00 -17.23 4.74
N SER A 250 -10.17 -17.11 5.36
CA SER A 250 -10.66 -18.08 6.36
C SER A 250 -10.77 -19.49 5.79
N ASP A 251 -11.17 -19.60 4.52
CA ASP A 251 -11.28 -20.86 3.77
C ASP A 251 -9.93 -21.44 3.32
N SER A 252 -8.81 -20.81 3.67
CA SER A 252 -7.47 -21.34 3.36
C SER A 252 -7.06 -22.37 4.40
N GLU A 253 -6.59 -23.52 3.92
CA GLU A 253 -6.17 -24.64 4.76
C GLU A 253 -4.88 -24.34 5.53
N GLU A 254 -3.93 -23.67 4.87
CA GLU A 254 -2.66 -23.26 5.46
C GLU A 254 -2.58 -21.73 5.54
N LYS A 255 -1.91 -21.22 6.57
CA LYS A 255 -1.77 -19.77 6.78
C LYS A 255 -0.32 -19.38 7.04
N VAL A 256 0.12 -18.32 6.38
CA VAL A 256 1.49 -17.80 6.48
C VAL A 256 1.47 -16.33 6.84
N LEU A 257 2.26 -15.95 7.84
CA LEU A 257 2.58 -14.58 8.20
C LEU A 257 3.86 -14.13 7.51
N LEU A 258 3.78 -13.11 6.67
CA LEU A 258 4.92 -12.51 6.00
C LEU A 258 5.34 -11.24 6.76
N VAL A 259 6.50 -11.30 7.43
CA VAL A 259 7.05 -10.18 8.19
C VAL A 259 8.25 -9.54 7.48
N PRO A 260 8.42 -8.22 7.55
CA PRO A 260 9.56 -7.55 6.93
C PRO A 260 10.81 -7.68 7.80
N GLY A 261 11.98 -7.65 7.16
CA GLY A 261 13.28 -7.73 7.84
C GLY A 261 13.53 -6.69 8.94
N CYS A 262 12.81 -5.55 8.94
CA CYS A 262 12.92 -4.54 10.01
C CYS A 262 12.26 -4.91 11.34
N MET A 263 11.57 -6.06 11.40
CA MET A 263 11.11 -6.62 12.68
C MET A 263 12.18 -7.47 13.37
N LYS A 264 13.32 -7.72 12.72
CA LYS A 264 14.46 -8.40 13.35
C LYS A 264 15.00 -7.51 14.46
N GLY A 265 15.14 -8.07 15.67
CA GLY A 265 15.68 -7.35 16.82
C GLY A 265 17.14 -6.91 16.63
N ASP A 266 17.96 -7.75 15.99
CA ASP A 266 19.32 -7.44 15.57
C ASP A 266 19.52 -8.02 14.18
N ALA A 267 19.65 -7.16 13.18
CA ALA A 267 19.81 -7.58 11.79
C ALA A 267 21.19 -8.22 11.50
N VAL A 268 22.23 -7.85 12.24
CA VAL A 268 23.62 -8.30 12.04
C VAL A 268 23.81 -9.69 12.63
N ASN A 269 23.32 -9.90 13.86
CA ASN A 269 23.48 -11.17 14.57
C ASN A 269 22.31 -12.14 14.35
N CYS A 270 21.37 -11.82 13.46
CA CYS A 270 20.24 -12.68 13.13
C CYS A 270 20.72 -14.01 12.52
N LYS A 271 20.36 -15.13 13.14
CA LYS A 271 20.67 -16.48 12.63
C LYS A 271 19.52 -17.06 11.79
N ALA A 272 18.70 -16.23 11.16
CA ALA A 272 17.63 -16.70 10.28
C ALA A 272 18.21 -17.47 9.08
N VAL A 273 17.56 -18.55 8.68
CA VAL A 273 18.02 -19.42 7.60
C VAL A 273 17.25 -19.09 6.34
N LYS A 274 17.97 -18.80 5.25
CA LYS A 274 17.37 -18.53 3.94
C LYS A 274 16.78 -19.81 3.35
N THR A 275 15.59 -19.68 2.76
CA THR A 275 14.91 -20.69 1.96
C THR A 275 14.46 -20.10 0.63
N SER A 276 13.80 -20.91 -0.20
CA SER A 276 13.24 -20.45 -1.47
C SER A 276 12.12 -19.43 -1.30
N CYS A 277 11.41 -19.44 -0.17
CA CYS A 277 10.22 -18.62 0.06
C CYS A 277 10.46 -17.47 1.06
N GLY A 278 11.70 -17.25 1.50
CA GLY A 278 12.04 -16.21 2.49
C GLY A 278 13.10 -16.68 3.47
N GLU A 279 13.05 -16.21 4.71
CA GLU A 279 13.95 -16.67 5.78
C GLU A 279 13.13 -17.19 6.97
N HIS A 280 13.49 -18.35 7.52
CA HIS A 280 12.91 -18.87 8.76
C HIS A 280 13.68 -18.38 9.99
N CYS A 281 12.95 -17.99 11.02
CA CYS A 281 13.53 -17.66 12.31
C CYS A 281 14.02 -18.92 13.04
N THR A 282 15.27 -18.91 13.51
CA THR A 282 15.87 -19.97 14.33
C THR A 282 15.75 -19.73 15.83
N LEU A 283 14.95 -18.75 16.24
CA LEU A 283 14.72 -18.37 17.65
C LEU A 283 15.99 -17.95 18.41
N CYS A 284 16.95 -17.34 17.72
CA CYS A 284 18.29 -17.05 18.26
C CYS A 284 18.35 -15.97 19.36
N ALA A 285 17.34 -15.11 19.47
CA ALA A 285 17.30 -14.03 20.47
C ALA A 285 15.89 -13.92 21.06
N GLU A 286 15.78 -13.96 22.39
CA GLU A 286 14.49 -14.02 23.08
C GLU A 286 13.65 -12.77 22.85
N LYS A 287 14.22 -11.57 23.01
CA LYS A 287 13.52 -10.27 22.87
C LYS A 287 13.20 -9.86 21.42
N CYS A 288 13.45 -10.72 20.43
CA CYS A 288 13.21 -10.41 19.02
C CYS A 288 11.73 -10.56 18.67
N GLN A 289 11.14 -9.56 18.01
CA GLN A 289 9.73 -9.60 17.61
C GLN A 289 9.42 -10.79 16.70
N VAL A 290 10.29 -11.09 15.74
CA VAL A 290 10.12 -12.27 14.87
C VAL A 290 10.19 -13.59 15.67
N ASN A 291 11.03 -13.67 16.71
CA ASN A 291 11.06 -14.86 17.58
C ASN A 291 9.72 -15.05 18.28
N HIS A 292 9.19 -13.99 18.90
CA HIS A 292 7.88 -14.00 19.54
C HIS A 292 6.78 -14.42 18.57
N LEU A 293 6.74 -13.84 17.37
CA LEU A 293 5.77 -14.20 16.34
C LEU A 293 5.93 -15.65 15.87
N THR A 294 7.15 -16.16 15.73
CA THR A 294 7.40 -17.56 15.34
C THR A 294 6.89 -18.53 16.41
N LYS A 295 7.09 -18.20 17.70
CA LYS A 295 6.50 -18.99 18.80
C LYS A 295 4.97 -18.90 18.79
N LEU A 296 4.42 -17.71 18.58
CA LEU A 296 2.98 -17.49 18.51
C LEU A 296 2.35 -18.29 17.35
N GLY A 297 2.98 -18.28 16.17
CA GLY A 297 2.52 -19.02 15.00
C GLY A 297 2.50 -20.52 15.23
N LYS A 298 3.54 -21.08 15.87
CA LYS A 298 3.54 -22.50 16.28
C LYS A 298 2.37 -22.86 17.18
N SER A 299 2.00 -21.98 18.12
CA SER A 299 0.89 -22.23 19.03
C SER A 299 -0.49 -22.03 18.39
N ASN A 300 -0.58 -21.32 17.26
CA ASN A 300 -1.84 -20.96 16.61
C ASN A 300 -1.97 -21.53 15.17
N GLY A 301 -1.09 -22.44 14.76
CA GLY A 301 -1.19 -23.14 13.48
C GLY A 301 -0.91 -22.28 12.25
N PHE A 302 0.01 -21.30 12.34
CA PHE A 302 0.46 -20.54 11.16
C PHE A 302 1.99 -20.44 11.11
N GLU A 303 2.53 -20.39 9.89
CA GLU A 303 3.96 -20.24 9.65
C GLU A 303 4.36 -18.76 9.65
N VAL A 304 5.62 -18.45 10.03
CA VAL A 304 6.18 -17.10 9.96
C VAL A 304 7.39 -17.09 9.02
N MET A 305 7.30 -16.26 7.99
CA MET A 305 8.36 -16.06 7.00
C MET A 305 8.87 -14.62 7.03
N ILE A 306 10.18 -14.45 7.08
CA ILE A 306 10.80 -13.13 6.95
C ILE A 306 11.08 -12.84 5.48
N LEU A 307 10.54 -11.73 4.99
CA LEU A 307 10.76 -11.28 3.62
C LEU A 307 11.81 -10.18 3.54
N LYS A 308 12.53 -10.21 2.42
CA LYS A 308 13.33 -9.08 1.97
C LYS A 308 12.46 -8.13 1.18
N HIS A 309 12.88 -6.87 1.13
CA HIS A 309 12.30 -5.93 0.19
C HIS A 309 12.44 -6.52 -1.22
N SER A 310 11.37 -6.47 -2.03
CA SER A 310 11.26 -7.08 -3.37
C SER A 310 11.18 -8.62 -3.47
N SER A 311 10.84 -9.33 -2.38
CA SER A 311 10.51 -10.77 -2.47
C SER A 311 9.37 -11.03 -3.46
N ASP A 312 9.51 -12.09 -4.26
CA ASP A 312 8.47 -12.58 -5.15
C ASP A 312 7.35 -13.24 -4.33
N LEU A 313 6.15 -12.68 -4.42
CA LEU A 313 4.98 -13.18 -3.70
C LEU A 313 4.23 -14.29 -4.44
N SER A 314 4.59 -14.56 -5.70
CA SER A 314 3.96 -15.63 -6.50
C SER A 314 4.27 -17.03 -5.97
N VAL A 315 5.26 -17.19 -5.08
CA VAL A 315 5.62 -18.49 -4.49
C VAL A 315 4.48 -19.10 -3.65
N TRP A 316 3.54 -18.27 -3.19
CA TRP A 316 2.33 -18.68 -2.46
C TRP A 316 1.09 -18.83 -3.37
N ALA A 317 1.24 -18.67 -4.69
CA ALA A 317 0.14 -18.80 -5.62
C ALA A 317 -0.46 -20.23 -5.60
N PRO A 318 -1.79 -20.36 -5.72
CA PRO A 318 -2.43 -21.66 -5.83
C PRO A 318 -1.93 -22.40 -7.07
N SER A 319 -1.70 -23.70 -6.93
CA SER A 319 -1.31 -24.57 -8.06
C SER A 319 -1.87 -25.98 -7.86
N PRO A 320 -2.13 -26.76 -8.93
CA PRO A 320 -2.69 -28.10 -8.82
C PRO A 320 -1.87 -28.99 -7.88
N GLY A 321 -2.54 -29.58 -6.88
CA GLY A 321 -1.90 -30.43 -5.88
C GLY A 321 -1.18 -29.69 -4.74
N LYS A 322 -1.16 -28.35 -4.74
CA LYS A 322 -0.75 -27.57 -3.57
C LYS A 322 -1.94 -27.19 -2.72
N ILE A 323 -1.72 -27.17 -1.40
CA ILE A 323 -2.69 -26.71 -0.42
C ILE A 323 -2.93 -25.21 -0.62
N LYS A 324 -4.19 -24.79 -0.51
CA LYS A 324 -4.55 -23.36 -0.61
C LYS A 324 -4.01 -22.61 0.61
N THR A 325 -3.12 -21.65 0.37
CA THR A 325 -2.47 -20.87 1.42
C THR A 325 -3.04 -19.46 1.49
N GLY A 326 -3.48 -19.06 2.69
CA GLY A 326 -3.82 -17.69 3.03
C GLY A 326 -2.60 -16.95 3.54
N VAL A 327 -2.43 -15.69 3.12
CA VAL A 327 -1.27 -14.87 3.48
C VAL A 327 -1.68 -13.67 4.31
N VAL A 328 -1.04 -13.48 5.46
CA VAL A 328 -1.08 -12.20 6.20
C VAL A 328 0.20 -11.42 5.90
N GLY A 329 0.09 -10.32 5.17
CA GLY A 329 1.21 -9.41 4.89
C GLY A 329 1.37 -8.34 5.97
N VAL A 330 2.61 -8.12 6.42
CA VAL A 330 2.96 -7.04 7.35
C VAL A 330 3.88 -6.03 6.67
N ALA A 331 3.48 -4.77 6.61
CA ALA A 331 4.30 -3.70 6.04
C ALA A 331 3.92 -2.30 6.54
N CYS A 332 4.67 -1.29 6.09
CA CYS A 332 4.30 0.12 6.31
C CYS A 332 3.09 0.46 5.44
N PRO A 333 2.21 1.41 5.83
CA PRO A 333 1.06 1.78 5.01
C PRO A 333 1.42 2.15 3.57
N ALA A 334 2.55 2.84 3.40
CA ALA A 334 3.11 3.26 2.11
C ALA A 334 3.38 2.11 1.12
N THR A 335 3.66 0.90 1.60
CA THR A 335 4.07 -0.23 0.74
C THR A 335 3.15 -1.44 0.85
N LEU A 336 2.25 -1.45 1.83
CA LEU A 336 1.36 -2.56 2.11
C LEU A 336 0.33 -2.77 0.99
N LEU A 337 -0.25 -1.68 0.48
CA LEU A 337 -1.24 -1.71 -0.59
C LEU A 337 -0.68 -2.38 -1.86
N ALA A 338 0.54 -2.02 -2.25
CA ALA A 338 1.23 -2.63 -3.38
C ALA A 338 1.40 -4.15 -3.17
N GLY A 339 1.79 -4.60 -1.97
CA GLY A 339 1.87 -6.03 -1.66
C GLY A 339 0.51 -6.75 -1.77
N GLY A 340 -0.57 -6.10 -1.34
CA GLY A 340 -1.94 -6.62 -1.49
C GLY A 340 -2.35 -6.82 -2.95
N PHE A 341 -2.06 -5.84 -3.82
CA PHE A 341 -2.33 -5.98 -5.26
C PHE A 341 -1.54 -7.12 -5.91
N GLU A 342 -0.28 -7.33 -5.50
CA GLU A 342 0.50 -8.47 -6.00
C GLU A 342 -0.14 -9.81 -5.61
N LEU A 343 -0.52 -9.96 -4.34
CA LEU A 343 -1.17 -11.19 -3.87
C LEU A 343 -2.49 -11.44 -4.59
N LYS A 344 -3.30 -10.39 -4.80
CA LYS A 344 -4.54 -10.44 -5.56
C LYS A 344 -4.31 -10.92 -7.00
N HIS A 345 -3.31 -10.37 -7.68
CA HIS A 345 -2.97 -10.76 -9.04
C HIS A 345 -2.61 -12.25 -9.16
N HIS A 346 -2.00 -12.83 -8.12
CA HIS A 346 -1.71 -14.26 -8.05
C HIS A 346 -2.84 -15.10 -7.44
N ASN A 347 -4.04 -14.54 -7.24
CA ASN A 347 -5.20 -15.19 -6.61
C ASN A 347 -4.90 -15.76 -5.21
N ILE A 348 -4.05 -15.08 -4.44
CA ILE A 348 -3.70 -15.46 -3.08
C ILE A 348 -4.62 -14.70 -2.12
N PRO A 349 -5.43 -15.39 -1.29
CA PRO A 349 -6.23 -14.73 -0.26
C PRO A 349 -5.34 -14.00 0.73
N ALA A 350 -5.49 -12.68 0.79
CA ALA A 350 -4.60 -11.82 1.56
C ALA A 350 -5.34 -11.13 2.71
N GLN A 351 -4.66 -11.06 3.85
CA GLN A 351 -4.95 -10.12 4.92
C GLN A 351 -3.71 -9.25 5.17
N CYS A 352 -3.89 -8.12 5.82
CA CYS A 352 -2.93 -7.05 5.97
C CYS A 352 -2.90 -6.62 7.44
N VAL A 353 -1.71 -6.51 8.01
CA VAL A 353 -1.49 -5.89 9.32
C VAL A 353 -0.47 -4.78 9.17
N VAL A 354 -0.83 -3.58 9.61
CA VAL A 354 0.05 -2.41 9.50
C VAL A 354 1.09 -2.46 10.61
N LEU A 355 2.34 -2.19 10.27
CA LEU A 355 3.41 -1.99 11.24
C LEU A 355 3.11 -0.82 12.18
N ASP A 356 3.44 -0.94 13.46
CA ASP A 356 3.18 0.11 14.45
C ASP A 356 3.94 1.41 14.13
N HIS A 357 5.11 1.30 13.52
CA HIS A 357 5.86 2.43 12.98
C HIS A 357 6.90 1.97 11.95
N CYS A 358 7.45 2.91 11.20
CA CYS A 358 8.58 2.61 10.33
C CYS A 358 9.87 2.35 11.14
N GLY A 359 10.73 1.44 10.68
CA GLY A 359 11.96 1.08 11.40
C GLY A 359 13.15 0.64 10.53
N CYS A 360 12.99 0.58 9.21
CA CYS A 360 14.07 0.17 8.30
C CYS A 360 14.94 1.34 7.84
N HIS A 361 16.07 1.00 7.21
CA HIS A 361 16.99 1.96 6.58
C HIS A 361 16.33 2.89 5.55
N HIS A 362 15.16 2.54 5.02
CA HIS A 362 14.43 3.43 4.13
C HIS A 362 14.09 4.76 4.83
N TRP A 363 13.86 4.72 6.14
CA TRP A 363 13.35 5.86 6.92
C TRP A 363 14.39 6.49 7.84
N MET A 364 15.46 5.79 8.18
CA MET A 364 16.42 6.25 9.19
C MET A 364 17.79 5.60 9.04
N ASP A 365 18.86 6.33 9.36
CA ASP A 365 20.24 5.80 9.27
C ASP A 365 20.51 4.66 10.25
N ASN A 366 19.89 4.74 11.43
CA ASN A 366 20.02 3.77 12.49
C ASN A 366 18.67 3.05 12.64
N PRO A 367 18.48 1.91 11.96
CA PRO A 367 17.24 1.15 12.04
C PRO A 367 16.90 0.81 13.47
N VAL A 368 15.61 0.86 13.76
CA VAL A 368 15.06 0.37 15.02
C VAL A 368 14.08 -0.74 14.70
N SER A 369 14.11 -1.81 15.49
CA SER A 369 13.12 -2.87 15.34
C SER A 369 11.73 -2.27 15.50
N THR A 370 10.84 -2.61 14.58
CA THR A 370 9.42 -2.28 14.67
C THR A 370 8.62 -3.48 15.18
N SER A 371 7.33 -3.27 15.43
CA SER A 371 6.36 -4.23 15.94
C SER A 371 5.04 -4.13 15.16
N LEU A 372 4.07 -4.96 15.57
CA LEU A 372 2.70 -4.93 15.08
C LEU A 372 1.74 -5.17 16.25
N ASN A 373 0.46 -4.86 16.04
CA ASN A 373 -0.59 -5.19 16.98
C ASN A 373 -0.90 -6.69 17.01
N ILE A 374 -0.57 -7.36 18.11
CA ILE A 374 -0.75 -8.82 18.25
C ILE A 374 -2.24 -9.22 18.27
N LYS A 375 -3.11 -8.41 18.88
CA LYS A 375 -4.56 -8.70 18.92
C LYS A 375 -5.14 -8.69 17.52
N GLU A 376 -4.79 -7.66 16.74
CA GLU A 376 -5.21 -7.58 15.36
C GLU A 376 -4.64 -8.72 14.52
N LEU A 377 -3.35 -9.06 14.68
CA LEU A 377 -2.77 -10.20 13.96
C LEU A 377 -3.57 -11.48 14.18
N LEU A 378 -3.86 -11.83 15.44
CA LEU A 378 -4.62 -13.04 15.76
C LEU A 378 -6.03 -12.99 15.16
N ARG A 379 -6.71 -11.83 15.27
CA ARG A 379 -8.00 -11.61 14.62
C ARG A 379 -7.96 -11.84 13.11
N ARG A 380 -6.91 -11.36 12.43
CA ARG A 380 -6.72 -11.55 10.98
C ARG A 380 -6.37 -12.99 10.62
N MET A 381 -5.63 -13.70 11.47
CA MET A 381 -5.30 -15.12 11.29
C MET A 381 -6.51 -16.03 11.46
N GLU A 382 -7.39 -15.74 12.41
CA GLU A 382 -8.63 -16.50 12.62
C GLU A 382 -9.62 -16.29 11.46
N GLY A 383 -9.54 -15.14 10.78
CA GLY A 383 -10.41 -14.82 9.65
C GLY A 383 -11.81 -14.42 10.12
N ASP A 384 -11.86 -13.46 11.05
CA ASP A 384 -13.03 -12.97 11.77
C ASP A 384 -14.34 -12.96 10.96
N ALA A 385 -15.18 -13.98 11.20
CA ALA A 385 -16.50 -14.11 10.59
C ALA A 385 -17.48 -13.01 11.04
N THR A 386 -17.25 -12.38 12.21
CA THR A 386 -18.07 -11.27 12.72
C THR A 386 -17.64 -9.90 12.19
N GLY A 387 -16.40 -9.81 11.68
CA GLY A 387 -15.88 -8.66 10.96
C GLY A 387 -16.24 -8.63 9.48
N CYS A 388 -16.70 -9.76 8.93
CA CYS A 388 -17.15 -9.93 7.54
C CYS A 388 -18.56 -9.35 7.30
N CYS A 389 -18.92 -8.36 8.13
CA CYS A 389 -20.01 -7.44 7.90
C CYS A 389 -19.41 -6.30 7.09
N THR A 390 -19.63 -6.32 5.76
CA THR A 390 -19.27 -5.20 4.87
C THR A 390 -19.63 -3.88 5.54
N ALA A 391 -18.84 -2.81 5.39
CA ALA A 391 -19.13 -1.50 6.00
C ALA A 391 -20.59 -1.05 5.83
N ARG A 392 -21.29 -1.49 4.77
CA ARG A 392 -22.75 -1.34 4.57
C ARG A 392 -23.63 -1.88 5.70
N GLN A 393 -23.28 -2.98 6.37
CA GLN A 393 -24.07 -3.54 7.49
C GLN A 393 -23.91 -2.75 8.79
N ILE A 394 -22.83 -1.97 8.93
CA ILE A 394 -22.64 -1.08 10.09
C ILE A 394 -23.61 0.10 10.01
N ASN A 395 -23.87 0.66 8.80
CA ASN A 395 -24.86 1.72 8.60
C ASN A 395 -26.28 1.30 9.01
N ILE A 396 -26.67 0.04 8.76
CA ILE A 396 -28.02 -0.45 9.08
C ILE A 396 -28.23 -0.53 10.61
N ASN A 397 -27.20 -0.90 11.37
CA ASN A 397 -27.31 -1.07 12.83
C ASN A 397 -27.07 0.23 13.63
N SER A 398 -26.50 1.28 13.02
CA SER A 398 -26.30 2.58 13.69
C SER A 398 -27.51 3.52 13.61
N GLU A 399 -28.48 3.26 12.72
CA GLU A 399 -29.71 4.04 12.63
C GLU A 399 -30.81 3.56 13.60
N GLU A 400 -30.73 2.33 14.14
CA GLU A 400 -31.73 1.78 15.08
C GLU A 400 -31.50 2.14 16.57
N SER A 401 -30.51 2.98 16.91
CA SER A 401 -30.25 3.36 18.32
C SER A 401 -30.44 4.85 18.64
N ILE A 402 -31.15 5.59 17.78
CA ILE A 402 -31.65 6.94 18.09
C ILE A 402 -33.17 6.95 18.03
N GLU A 403 -33.81 6.22 18.94
CA GLU A 403 -35.19 6.49 19.35
C GLU A 403 -35.32 6.48 20.89
N VAL A 404 -35.61 7.67 21.40
CA VAL A 404 -36.39 7.98 22.62
C VAL A 404 -35.83 7.52 23.98
N ALA A 405 -35.16 8.45 24.66
CA ALA A 405 -35.39 8.76 26.08
C ALA A 405 -35.03 10.23 26.37
#